data_AF-A0A973UW22-F1
#
_entry.id   AF-A0A973UW22-F1
#
_cell.length_a   1.000
_cell.length_b   1.000
_cell.length_c   1.000
_cell.angle_alpha   90.00
_cell.angle_beta   90.00
_cell.angle_gamma   90.00
#
_symmetry.space_group_name_H-M   'P 1'
#
loop_
_entity.id
_entity.type
_entity.pdbx_description
1 polymer ?
#
loop_
_entity_poly.entity_id
_entity_poly.type
_entity_poly.pdbx_seq_one_letter_code
_entity_poly.pdbx_strand_id
1 'polypeptide(L)'
;MIFGWDASDWDHERGMRGEHIKAASGEGIAFFTHKATEHSPKSLFRARHFGEKLQAARDAGIPFLGAYAVVRTGIPEAEQAATAVGHVREHAPFLLEAPSGFRGFFWQVDLEHWDYDKVDAALGENMAVELERLTGHRAVLYAPRWAYGDGLPGDRPLWNSDYRGSGEPADFRAQWDRVAAHEANTGFDPMSGRVPRILQYASDAVIGGQHTCDANVFPGTLDDFADMITLRG
;
A
#
# COMPACT_ATOMS: atom_id res chain seq x y z
N MET A 1 -11.82 10.44 -8.27
CA MET A 1 -11.05 9.23 -7.95
C MET A 1 -9.59 9.50 -8.22
N ILE A 2 -8.72 8.81 -7.50
CA ILE A 2 -7.28 8.88 -7.72
C ILE A 2 -6.72 7.46 -7.82
N PHE A 3 -5.62 7.32 -8.55
CA PHE A 3 -4.97 6.03 -8.79
C PHE A 3 -3.65 5.97 -8.03
N GLY A 4 -3.22 4.76 -7.71
CA GLY A 4 -1.96 4.52 -7.03
C GLY A 4 -1.27 3.24 -7.45
N TRP A 5 -0.05 3.12 -6.99
CA TRP A 5 0.85 2.01 -7.29
C TRP A 5 1.58 1.60 -6.02
N ASP A 6 1.46 0.33 -5.62
CA ASP A 6 2.33 -0.26 -4.61
C ASP A 6 3.40 -1.11 -5.27
N ALA A 7 4.64 -1.00 -4.78
CA ALA A 7 5.81 -1.61 -5.39
C ALA A 7 6.76 -2.22 -4.37
N SER A 8 7.68 -3.05 -4.84
CA SER A 8 8.71 -3.67 -4.01
C SER A 8 10.03 -3.83 -4.77
N ASP A 9 11.01 -4.47 -4.12
CA ASP A 9 12.24 -4.86 -4.80
C ASP A 9 11.98 -5.81 -5.99
N TRP A 10 10.85 -6.54 -6.00
CA TRP A 10 10.45 -7.35 -7.17
C TRP A 10 10.20 -6.48 -8.41
N ASP A 11 9.59 -5.31 -8.26
CA ASP A 11 9.42 -4.35 -9.34
C ASP A 11 10.76 -3.83 -9.83
N HIS A 12 11.69 -3.55 -8.92
CA HIS A 12 13.05 -3.17 -9.29
C HIS A 12 13.74 -4.25 -10.14
N GLU A 13 13.66 -5.51 -9.70
CA GLU A 13 14.22 -6.67 -10.39
C GLU A 13 13.60 -6.85 -11.78
N ARG A 14 12.31 -6.53 -11.92
CA ARG A 14 11.56 -6.52 -13.20
C ARG A 14 11.84 -5.29 -14.08
N GLY A 15 12.73 -4.38 -13.66
CA GLY A 15 13.15 -3.24 -14.47
C GLY A 15 12.66 -1.88 -13.99
N MET A 16 11.93 -1.78 -12.88
CA MET A 16 11.44 -0.50 -12.38
C MET A 16 12.61 0.44 -12.01
N ARG A 17 12.53 1.69 -12.46
CA ARG A 17 13.54 2.74 -12.28
C ARG A 17 12.84 4.07 -12.00
N GLY A 18 13.62 5.10 -11.64
CA GLY A 18 13.08 6.42 -11.31
C GLY A 18 12.32 7.07 -12.47
N GLU A 19 12.73 6.83 -13.72
CA GLU A 19 12.03 7.31 -14.91
C GLU A 19 10.61 6.74 -15.04
N HIS A 20 10.38 5.49 -14.64
CA HIS A 20 9.05 4.89 -14.64
C HIS A 20 8.15 5.57 -13.59
N ILE A 21 8.68 5.81 -12.38
CA ILE A 21 7.95 6.52 -11.31
C ILE A 21 7.62 7.96 -11.73
N LYS A 22 8.56 8.64 -12.41
CA LYS A 22 8.33 9.97 -12.97
C LYS A 22 7.25 9.97 -14.06
N ALA A 23 7.29 9.00 -14.97
CA ALA A 23 6.28 8.84 -16.00
C ALA A 23 4.89 8.56 -15.38
N ALA A 24 4.84 7.67 -14.39
CA ALA A 24 3.63 7.33 -13.63
C ALA A 24 2.97 8.56 -13.00
N SER A 25 3.77 9.47 -12.42
CA SER A 25 3.26 10.76 -11.92
C SER A 25 2.63 11.61 -13.03
N GLY A 26 3.28 11.68 -14.20
CA GLY A 26 2.75 12.37 -15.39
C GLY A 26 1.46 11.75 -15.95
N GLU A 27 1.25 10.45 -15.74
CA GLU A 27 0.02 9.72 -16.09
C GLU A 27 -1.09 9.85 -15.04
N GLY A 28 -0.78 10.50 -13.91
CA GLY A 28 -1.74 10.82 -12.85
C GLY A 28 -1.81 9.81 -11.72
N ILE A 29 -0.75 9.02 -11.48
CA ILE A 29 -0.57 8.31 -10.21
C ILE A 29 -0.44 9.32 -9.08
N ALA A 30 -1.32 9.20 -8.09
CA ALA A 30 -1.47 10.15 -7.00
C ALA A 30 -0.99 9.60 -5.64
N PHE A 31 -0.91 8.29 -5.49
CA PHE A 31 -0.28 7.68 -4.32
C PHE A 31 0.66 6.56 -4.71
N PHE A 32 1.78 6.45 -4.00
CA PHE A 32 2.79 5.43 -4.23
C PHE A 32 3.24 4.83 -2.90
N THR A 33 3.24 3.51 -2.78
CA THR A 33 3.82 2.82 -1.62
C THR A 33 4.96 1.92 -2.05
N HIS A 34 5.92 1.70 -1.15
CA HIS A 34 6.97 0.71 -1.37
C HIS A 34 7.14 -0.21 -0.16
N LYS A 35 7.44 -1.50 -0.42
CA LYS A 35 7.78 -2.45 0.64
C LYS A 35 8.95 -1.91 1.44
N ALA A 36 8.79 -1.80 2.75
CA ALA A 36 9.85 -1.47 3.68
C ALA A 36 10.46 -2.76 4.25
N THR A 37 9.64 -3.56 4.94
CA THR A 37 10.12 -4.69 5.73
C THR A 37 9.17 -5.87 5.72
N GLU A 38 9.73 -7.04 6.02
CA GLU A 38 8.99 -8.25 6.38
C GLU A 38 9.80 -8.96 7.46
N HIS A 39 9.25 -9.01 8.69
CA HIS A 39 9.96 -9.54 9.84
C HIS A 39 9.27 -10.80 10.35
N SER A 40 9.86 -11.97 10.07
CA SER A 40 9.39 -13.27 10.54
C SER A 40 10.38 -13.90 11.52
N PRO A 41 9.98 -14.96 12.26
CA PRO A 41 10.91 -15.71 13.12
C PRO A 41 12.12 -16.31 12.40
N LYS A 42 12.02 -16.52 11.08
CA LYS A 42 13.06 -17.19 10.27
C LYS A 42 13.93 -16.22 9.51
N SER A 43 13.44 -15.01 9.26
CA SER A 43 14.08 -14.04 8.38
C SER A 43 13.62 -12.63 8.67
N LEU A 44 14.53 -11.70 8.49
CA LEU A 44 14.24 -10.28 8.45
C LEU A 44 14.61 -9.74 7.08
N PHE A 45 13.60 -9.50 6.26
CA PHE A 45 13.75 -8.82 4.99
C PHE A 45 13.62 -7.31 5.19
N ARG A 46 14.55 -6.58 4.56
CA ARG A 46 14.54 -5.13 4.42
C ARG A 46 14.75 -4.82 2.95
N ALA A 47 13.85 -4.02 2.38
CA ALA A 47 13.93 -3.68 0.96
C ALA A 47 15.17 -2.83 0.68
N ARG A 48 15.96 -3.24 -0.31
CA ARG A 48 17.23 -2.58 -0.68
C ARG A 48 16.98 -1.29 -1.44
N HIS A 49 15.90 -1.23 -2.21
CA HIS A 49 15.61 -0.09 -3.07
C HIS A 49 14.56 0.86 -2.49
N PHE A 50 14.06 0.61 -1.28
CA PHE A 50 13.02 1.40 -0.63
C PHE A 50 13.27 2.91 -0.66
N GLY A 51 14.41 3.36 -0.14
CA GLY A 51 14.77 4.78 -0.10
C GLY A 51 14.92 5.40 -1.49
N GLU A 52 15.56 4.66 -2.42
CA GLU A 52 15.73 5.08 -3.82
C GLU A 52 14.39 5.34 -4.50
N LYS A 53 13.43 4.41 -4.36
CA LYS A 53 12.12 4.52 -5.04
C LYS A 53 11.25 5.60 -4.44
N LEU A 54 11.23 5.74 -3.12
CA LEU A 54 10.47 6.80 -2.47
C LEU A 54 11.05 8.18 -2.72
N GLN A 55 12.39 8.31 -2.79
CA GLN A 55 13.02 9.55 -3.21
C GLN A 55 12.62 9.91 -4.65
N ALA A 56 12.63 8.94 -5.58
CA ALA A 56 12.17 9.16 -6.94
C ALA A 56 10.69 9.57 -7.01
N ALA A 57 9.82 8.97 -6.19
CA ALA A 57 8.39 9.32 -6.12
C ALA A 57 8.18 10.73 -5.56
N ARG A 58 8.94 11.11 -4.54
CA ARG A 58 8.97 12.48 -4.01
C ARG A 58 9.43 13.48 -5.07
N ASP A 59 10.53 13.20 -5.76
CA ASP A 59 11.10 14.09 -6.78
C ASP A 59 10.20 14.21 -8.02
N ALA A 60 9.40 13.18 -8.30
CA ALA A 60 8.36 13.20 -9.34
C ALA A 60 7.12 14.03 -8.94
N GLY A 61 6.95 14.36 -7.65
CA GLY A 61 5.80 15.13 -7.16
C GLY A 61 4.55 14.29 -6.90
N ILE A 62 4.67 12.98 -6.66
CA ILE A 62 3.53 12.15 -6.24
C ILE A 62 3.05 12.63 -4.85
N PRO A 63 1.77 13.03 -4.71
CA PRO A 63 1.32 13.75 -3.51
C PRO A 63 1.20 12.88 -2.26
N PHE A 64 0.96 11.57 -2.37
CA PHE A 64 0.85 10.70 -1.20
C PHE A 64 1.88 9.57 -1.31
N LEU A 65 2.73 9.46 -0.30
CA LEU A 65 3.75 8.42 -0.23
C LEU A 65 3.44 7.48 0.92
N GLY A 66 3.72 6.20 0.77
CA GLY A 66 3.53 5.22 1.83
C GLY A 66 4.65 4.20 1.91
N ALA A 67 4.72 3.55 3.06
CA ALA A 67 5.61 2.45 3.31
C ALA A 67 4.75 1.27 3.74
N TYR A 68 4.99 0.10 3.16
CA TYR A 68 4.29 -1.10 3.58
C TYR A 68 5.18 -2.09 4.30
N ALA A 69 4.61 -2.71 5.33
CA ALA A 69 5.26 -3.74 6.10
C ALA A 69 4.40 -5.00 6.09
N VAL A 70 5.00 -6.11 5.68
CA VAL A 70 4.35 -7.43 5.66
C VAL A 70 4.32 -7.96 7.08
N VAL A 71 3.12 -8.24 7.56
CA VAL A 71 2.89 -8.78 8.90
C VAL A 71 3.17 -10.28 8.89
N ARG A 72 3.86 -10.79 9.92
CA ARG A 72 4.14 -12.22 10.08
C ARG A 72 3.81 -12.73 11.47
N THR A 73 3.35 -13.98 11.56
CA THR A 73 3.08 -14.62 12.85
C THR A 73 4.37 -14.93 13.60
N GLY A 74 4.32 -14.84 14.94
CA GLY A 74 5.41 -15.29 15.81
C GLY A 74 6.48 -14.25 16.13
N ILE A 75 6.33 -13.01 15.63
CA ILE A 75 7.09 -11.84 16.08
C ILE A 75 6.10 -10.85 16.72
N PRO A 76 6.41 -10.28 17.90
CA PRO A 76 5.57 -9.24 18.50
C PRO A 76 5.34 -8.04 17.57
N GLU A 77 4.13 -7.52 17.54
CA GLU A 77 3.70 -6.43 16.66
C GLU A 77 4.54 -5.17 16.86
N ALA A 78 4.88 -4.87 18.12
CA ALA A 78 5.75 -3.75 18.47
C ALA A 78 7.16 -3.90 17.89
N GLU A 79 7.67 -5.13 17.77
CA GLU A 79 8.99 -5.41 17.18
C GLU A 79 8.96 -5.29 15.65
N GLN A 80 7.90 -5.79 15.00
CA GLN A 80 7.70 -5.61 13.56
C GLN A 80 7.54 -4.13 13.20
N ALA A 81 6.74 -3.39 13.98
CA ALA A 81 6.55 -1.94 13.81
C ALA A 81 7.86 -1.17 14.03
N ALA A 82 8.60 -1.46 15.11
CA ALA A 82 9.90 -0.82 15.35
C ALA A 82 10.91 -1.10 14.22
N THR A 83 10.89 -2.31 13.65
CA THR A 83 11.70 -2.68 12.50
C THR A 83 11.35 -1.83 11.27
N ALA A 84 10.07 -1.72 10.95
CA ALA A 84 9.59 -0.92 9.82
C ALA A 84 9.94 0.56 9.99
N VAL A 85 9.64 1.14 11.16
CA VAL A 85 9.94 2.55 11.48
C VAL A 85 11.45 2.82 11.43
N GLY A 86 12.26 1.91 11.97
CA GLY A 86 13.72 2.01 11.91
C GLY A 86 14.23 2.06 10.47
N HIS A 87 13.70 1.20 9.60
CA HIS A 87 14.06 1.18 8.19
C HIS A 87 13.65 2.47 7.46
N VAL A 88 12.46 3.01 7.74
CA VAL A 88 12.04 4.31 7.19
C VAL A 88 12.96 5.44 7.66
N ARG A 89 13.32 5.49 8.95
CA ARG A 89 14.25 6.50 9.48
C ARG A 89 15.63 6.45 8.81
N GLU A 90 16.09 5.27 8.46
CA GLU A 90 17.41 5.08 7.85
C GLU A 90 17.43 5.47 6.36
N HIS A 91 16.39 5.11 5.60
CA HIS A 91 16.43 5.19 4.13
C HIS A 91 15.49 6.21 3.51
N ALA A 92 14.45 6.65 4.22
CA ALA A 92 13.53 7.69 3.77
C ALA A 92 13.04 8.54 4.95
N PRO A 93 13.94 9.14 5.75
CA PRO A 93 13.56 9.90 6.96
C PRO A 93 12.58 11.04 6.66
N PHE A 94 12.65 11.58 5.44
CA PHE A 94 11.72 12.59 4.96
C PHE A 94 10.25 12.14 4.99
N LEU A 95 9.93 10.85 5.05
CA LEU A 95 8.53 10.41 5.20
C LEU A 95 7.97 10.67 6.60
N LEU A 96 8.83 10.67 7.62
CA LEU A 96 8.47 10.86 9.03
C LEU A 96 8.62 12.30 9.49
N GLU A 97 9.50 13.04 8.82
CA GLU A 97 9.50 14.50 8.90
C GLU A 97 8.22 15.00 8.20
N ALA A 98 7.64 16.14 8.60
CA ALA A 98 6.51 16.73 7.89
C ALA A 98 7.02 17.69 6.81
N PRO A 99 7.45 17.23 5.62
CA PRO A 99 8.29 18.05 4.77
C PRO A 99 7.39 18.84 3.83
N SER A 100 7.87 20.00 3.42
CA SER A 100 7.31 20.69 2.28
C SER A 100 7.45 19.82 1.02
N GLY A 101 6.34 19.43 0.38
CA GLY A 101 6.37 18.91 -1.00
C GLY A 101 5.47 17.71 -1.32
N PHE A 102 5.03 16.91 -0.33
CA PHE A 102 3.99 15.90 -0.54
C PHE A 102 2.91 16.03 0.54
N ARG A 103 1.67 15.69 0.18
CA ARG A 103 0.45 15.97 0.96
C ARG A 103 0.27 15.07 2.18
N GLY A 104 0.92 13.90 2.21
CA GLY A 104 0.91 13.07 3.42
C GLY A 104 1.66 11.74 3.27
N PHE A 105 2.08 11.23 4.42
CA PHE A 105 2.63 9.89 4.59
C PHE A 105 1.64 8.99 5.33
N PHE A 106 1.54 7.73 4.92
CA PHE A 106 0.73 6.71 5.59
C PHE A 106 1.43 5.35 5.60
N TRP A 107 1.05 4.51 6.56
CA TRP A 107 1.46 3.12 6.60
C TRP A 107 0.47 2.24 5.85
N GLN A 108 0.97 1.32 5.05
CA GLN A 108 0.19 0.18 4.55
C GLN A 108 0.58 -1.05 5.39
N VAL A 109 -0.34 -1.58 6.17
CA VAL A 109 -0.14 -2.83 6.90
C VAL A 109 -0.56 -3.96 5.98
N ASP A 110 0.41 -4.69 5.47
CA ASP A 110 0.20 -5.75 4.49
C ASP A 110 -0.07 -7.08 5.20
N LEU A 111 -1.35 -7.40 5.29
CA LEU A 111 -1.91 -8.52 6.00
C LEU A 111 -2.49 -9.51 4.99
N GLU A 112 -1.82 -10.66 4.82
CA GLU A 112 -2.24 -11.73 3.89
C GLU A 112 -2.16 -13.13 4.50
N HIS A 113 -2.71 -14.09 3.76
CA HIS A 113 -2.60 -15.52 4.04
C HIS A 113 -1.70 -16.20 3.03
N TRP A 114 -0.57 -16.72 3.50
CA TRP A 114 0.31 -17.60 2.73
C TRP A 114 0.06 -19.05 3.11
N ASP A 115 0.51 -20.01 2.29
CA ASP A 115 0.35 -21.44 2.60
C ASP A 115 1.09 -21.86 3.88
N TYR A 116 2.10 -21.09 4.27
CA TYR A 116 2.95 -21.34 5.43
C TYR A 116 2.73 -20.36 6.59
N ASP A 117 1.88 -19.35 6.42
CA ASP A 117 1.56 -18.37 7.46
C ASP A 117 0.16 -17.80 7.22
N LYS A 118 -0.79 -18.18 8.07
CA LYS A 118 -2.16 -17.66 8.06
C LYS A 118 -2.27 -16.61 9.16
N VAL A 119 -1.88 -15.38 8.85
CA VAL A 119 -1.74 -14.32 9.84
C VAL A 119 -3.11 -13.94 10.40
N ASP A 120 -3.21 -13.89 11.73
CA ASP A 120 -4.42 -13.48 12.44
C ASP A 120 -4.73 -11.99 12.20
N ALA A 121 -6.02 -11.67 12.03
CA ALA A 121 -6.46 -10.31 11.74
C ALA A 121 -6.12 -9.32 12.85
N ALA A 122 -6.14 -9.74 14.11
CA ALA A 122 -5.78 -8.88 15.24
C ALA A 122 -4.30 -8.50 15.21
N LEU A 123 -3.43 -9.34 14.63
CA LEU A 123 -2.00 -9.04 14.53
C LEU A 123 -1.75 -7.83 13.61
N GLY A 124 -2.42 -7.78 12.47
CA GLY A 124 -2.35 -6.62 11.57
C GLY A 124 -2.87 -5.36 12.25
N GLU A 125 -3.98 -5.46 12.98
CA GLU A 125 -4.60 -4.31 13.62
C GLU A 125 -3.80 -3.78 14.81
N ASN A 126 -3.15 -4.66 15.57
CA ASN A 126 -2.20 -4.31 16.61
C ASN A 126 -0.92 -3.70 16.02
N MET A 127 -0.42 -4.23 14.89
CA MET A 127 0.72 -3.63 14.18
C MET A 127 0.40 -2.22 13.71
N ALA A 128 -0.82 -1.99 13.21
CA ALA A 128 -1.29 -0.67 12.84
C ALA A 128 -1.32 0.29 14.04
N VAL A 129 -1.78 -0.15 15.23
CA VAL A 129 -1.71 0.63 16.49
C VAL A 129 -0.27 1.02 16.81
N GLU A 130 0.67 0.08 16.73
CA GLU A 130 2.06 0.36 17.07
C GLU A 130 2.73 1.32 16.08
N LEU A 131 2.47 1.19 14.78
CA LEU A 131 2.96 2.12 13.76
C LEU A 131 2.43 3.55 13.98
N GLU A 132 1.12 3.68 14.22
CA GLU A 132 0.48 4.97 14.53
C GLU A 132 1.05 5.58 15.80
N ARG A 133 1.22 4.78 16.86
CA ARG A 133 1.80 5.22 18.15
C ARG A 133 3.24 5.69 18.01
N LEU A 134 4.06 5.01 17.20
CA LEU A 134 5.48 5.31 17.03
C LEU A 134 5.76 6.51 16.12
N THR A 135 4.81 6.87 15.26
CA THR A 135 5.06 7.81 14.16
C THR A 135 4.06 8.97 14.07
N GLY A 136 2.86 8.83 14.63
CA GLY A 136 1.79 9.80 14.44
C GLY A 136 1.19 9.81 13.02
N HIS A 137 1.46 8.78 12.22
CA HIS A 137 0.91 8.63 10.87
C HIS A 137 -0.11 7.49 10.82
N ARG A 138 -1.25 7.73 10.14
CA ARG A 138 -2.33 6.74 10.02
C ARG A 138 -1.86 5.49 9.29
N ALA A 139 -2.36 4.35 9.74
CA ALA A 139 -2.23 3.09 9.04
C ALA A 139 -3.51 2.76 8.24
N VAL A 140 -3.32 2.24 7.03
CA VAL A 140 -4.32 1.63 6.17
C VAL A 140 -4.05 0.13 6.17
N LEU A 141 -5.08 -0.67 6.45
CA LEU A 141 -4.95 -2.11 6.51
C LEU A 141 -5.20 -2.70 5.11
N TYR A 142 -4.15 -3.18 4.45
CA TYR A 142 -4.30 -4.05 3.29
C TYR A 142 -4.67 -5.43 3.80
N ALA A 143 -5.93 -5.82 3.61
CA ALA A 143 -6.49 -7.06 4.12
C ALA A 143 -7.55 -7.57 3.15
N PRO A 144 -7.22 -8.53 2.30
CA PRO A 144 -8.10 -8.89 1.21
C PRO A 144 -9.27 -9.77 1.69
N ARG A 145 -10.45 -9.59 1.09
CA ARG A 145 -11.66 -10.33 1.44
C ARG A 145 -11.49 -11.84 1.34
N TRP A 146 -10.73 -12.34 0.37
CA TRP A 146 -10.50 -13.77 0.20
C TRP A 146 -9.76 -14.40 1.40
N ALA A 147 -8.97 -13.62 2.13
CA ALA A 147 -8.25 -14.08 3.32
C ALA A 147 -9.06 -13.90 4.60
N TYR A 148 -9.77 -12.76 4.73
CA TYR A 148 -10.34 -12.34 6.02
C TYR A 148 -11.87 -12.31 6.08
N GLY A 149 -12.58 -12.34 4.94
CA GLY A 149 -14.03 -12.25 4.90
C GLY A 149 -14.54 -11.04 5.71
N ASP A 150 -15.43 -11.31 6.67
CA ASP A 150 -15.96 -10.31 7.61
C ASP A 150 -15.28 -10.33 9.00
N GLY A 151 -14.12 -10.99 9.13
CA GLY A 151 -13.42 -11.19 10.41
C GLY A 151 -12.41 -10.12 10.84
N LEU A 152 -12.32 -8.98 10.16
CA LEU A 152 -11.36 -7.92 10.51
C LEU A 152 -11.83 -7.08 11.71
N PRO A 153 -11.03 -6.95 12.78
CA PRO A 153 -11.32 -6.04 13.89
C PRO A 153 -11.01 -4.58 13.51
N GLY A 154 -11.34 -3.66 14.43
CA GLY A 154 -10.97 -2.25 14.34
C GLY A 154 -11.78 -1.44 13.34
N ASP A 155 -11.39 -0.17 13.16
CA ASP A 155 -12.08 0.82 12.32
C ASP A 155 -11.17 1.46 11.26
N ARG A 156 -9.93 0.99 11.13
CA ARG A 156 -8.97 1.56 10.17
C ARG A 156 -9.48 1.47 8.73
N PRO A 157 -9.07 2.42 7.86
CA PRO A 157 -9.35 2.32 6.44
C PRO A 157 -8.86 0.99 5.88
N LEU A 158 -9.71 0.32 5.11
CA LEU A 158 -9.39 -0.95 4.49
C LEU A 158 -8.90 -0.74 3.06
N TRP A 159 -7.92 -1.53 2.67
CA TRP A 159 -7.44 -1.70 1.31
C TRP A 159 -7.65 -3.17 0.93
N ASN A 160 -8.54 -3.42 -0.02
CA ASN A 160 -8.90 -4.77 -0.46
C ASN A 160 -8.19 -5.09 -1.80
N SER A 161 -7.98 -6.38 -2.09
CA SER A 161 -7.54 -6.85 -3.41
C SER A 161 -8.67 -7.54 -4.16
N ASP A 162 -8.86 -7.19 -5.43
CA ASP A 162 -9.77 -7.86 -6.36
C ASP A 162 -9.23 -7.76 -7.78
N TYR A 163 -8.42 -8.74 -8.18
CA TYR A 163 -7.63 -8.72 -9.40
C TYR A 163 -8.41 -8.97 -10.69
N ARG A 164 -9.68 -8.56 -10.77
CA ARG A 164 -10.49 -8.67 -12.00
C ARG A 164 -9.98 -7.80 -13.14
N GLY A 165 -9.12 -6.80 -12.85
CA GLY A 165 -8.41 -6.04 -13.87
C GLY A 165 -7.24 -6.81 -14.49
N SER A 166 -6.77 -7.87 -13.82
CA SER A 166 -5.66 -8.71 -14.30
C SER A 166 -6.10 -9.74 -15.35
N GLY A 167 -5.12 -10.32 -16.05
CA GLY A 167 -5.28 -11.36 -17.07
C GLY A 167 -5.12 -10.85 -18.50
N GLU A 168 -5.28 -9.55 -18.70
CA GLU A 168 -5.08 -8.86 -19.98
C GLU A 168 -4.30 -7.55 -19.74
N PRO A 169 -2.96 -7.64 -19.59
CA PRO A 169 -2.10 -6.50 -19.26
C PRO A 169 -2.35 -5.29 -20.15
N ALA A 170 -2.58 -4.13 -19.54
CA ALA A 170 -2.73 -2.85 -20.23
C ALA A 170 -2.37 -1.69 -19.30
N ASP A 171 -2.51 -0.46 -19.79
CA ASP A 171 -2.49 0.73 -18.95
C ASP A 171 -3.47 0.59 -17.77
N PHE A 172 -3.05 1.06 -16.60
CA PHE A 172 -3.82 0.92 -15.36
C PHE A 172 -5.24 1.53 -15.46
N ARG A 173 -5.45 2.62 -16.21
CA ARG A 173 -6.78 3.22 -16.39
C ARG A 173 -7.65 2.34 -17.27
N ALA A 174 -7.08 1.79 -18.34
CA ALA A 174 -7.80 0.87 -19.23
C ALA A 174 -8.19 -0.43 -18.51
N GLN A 175 -7.37 -0.93 -17.57
CA GLN A 175 -7.77 -2.03 -16.70
C GLN A 175 -8.86 -1.63 -15.72
N TRP A 176 -8.79 -0.43 -15.13
CA TRP A 176 -9.85 0.07 -14.26
C TRP A 176 -11.18 0.23 -14.99
N ASP A 177 -11.18 0.76 -16.22
CA ASP A 177 -12.41 0.93 -17.01
C ASP A 177 -13.12 -0.41 -17.26
N ARG A 178 -12.35 -1.49 -17.45
CA ARG A 178 -12.89 -2.85 -17.55
C ARG A 178 -13.49 -3.33 -16.23
N VAL A 179 -12.81 -3.09 -15.12
CA VAL A 179 -13.32 -3.42 -13.77
C VAL A 179 -14.59 -2.62 -13.46
N ALA A 180 -14.61 -1.33 -13.76
CA ALA A 180 -15.73 -0.43 -13.50
C ALA A 180 -16.95 -0.71 -14.38
N ALA A 181 -16.74 -1.16 -15.62
CA ALA A 181 -17.83 -1.59 -16.52
C ALA A 181 -18.41 -2.95 -16.14
N HIS A 182 -17.73 -3.73 -15.31
CA HIS A 182 -18.19 -5.06 -14.92
C HIS A 182 -19.27 -4.96 -13.84
N GLU A 183 -20.50 -5.41 -14.14
CA GLU A 183 -21.65 -5.34 -13.23
C GLU A 183 -21.42 -6.05 -11.89
N ALA A 184 -20.55 -7.08 -11.88
CA ALA A 184 -20.16 -7.81 -10.67
C ALA A 184 -18.90 -7.26 -9.96
N ASN A 185 -18.60 -5.96 -10.09
CA ASN A 185 -17.51 -5.35 -9.32
C ASN A 185 -17.86 -5.33 -7.82
N THR A 186 -17.35 -6.33 -7.09
CA THR A 186 -17.53 -6.49 -5.64
C THR A 186 -16.31 -6.01 -4.84
N GLY A 187 -15.33 -5.39 -5.48
CA GLY A 187 -14.07 -5.00 -4.83
C GLY A 187 -14.27 -4.02 -3.66
N PHE A 188 -15.33 -3.22 -3.74
CA PHE A 188 -15.76 -2.27 -2.71
C PHE A 188 -16.96 -2.75 -1.87
N ASP A 189 -17.38 -4.01 -2.00
CA ASP A 189 -18.46 -4.53 -1.15
C ASP A 189 -18.07 -4.41 0.33
N PRO A 190 -19.02 -4.09 1.24
CA PRO A 190 -18.72 -3.96 2.66
C PRO A 190 -18.13 -5.25 3.26
N MET A 191 -16.99 -5.15 3.92
CA MET A 191 -16.39 -6.25 4.71
C MET A 191 -16.17 -5.80 6.15
N SER A 192 -16.51 -6.66 7.10
CA SER A 192 -16.41 -6.34 8.54
C SER A 192 -17.11 -5.02 8.91
N GLY A 193 -18.30 -4.80 8.34
CA GLY A 193 -19.10 -3.59 8.58
C GLY A 193 -18.55 -2.31 7.96
N ARG A 194 -17.50 -2.38 7.13
CA ARG A 194 -16.81 -1.23 6.52
C ARG A 194 -16.71 -1.38 5.01
N VAL A 195 -16.82 -0.28 4.28
CA VAL A 195 -16.53 -0.24 2.85
C VAL A 195 -15.02 -0.04 2.66
N PRO A 196 -14.31 -0.89 1.88
CA PRO A 196 -12.94 -0.64 1.50
C PRO A 196 -12.74 0.76 0.92
N ARG A 197 -11.65 1.42 1.29
CA ARG A 197 -11.33 2.77 0.81
C ARG A 197 -10.38 2.72 -0.38
N ILE A 198 -9.52 1.72 -0.45
CA ILE A 198 -8.63 1.48 -1.58
C ILE A 198 -8.92 0.08 -2.12
N LEU A 199 -8.87 -0.05 -3.45
CA LEU A 199 -8.94 -1.34 -4.14
C LEU A 199 -7.68 -1.53 -4.97
N GLN A 200 -6.93 -2.59 -4.72
CA GLN A 200 -5.93 -3.14 -5.64
C GLN A 200 -6.67 -4.01 -6.66
N TYR A 201 -6.76 -3.53 -7.90
CA TYR A 201 -7.65 -4.14 -8.90
C TYR A 201 -6.90 -4.90 -9.99
N ALA A 202 -5.59 -4.71 -10.10
CA ALA A 202 -4.73 -5.43 -11.02
C ALA A 202 -3.34 -5.63 -10.43
N SER A 203 -2.65 -6.66 -10.90
CA SER A 203 -1.28 -7.04 -10.52
C SER A 203 -0.35 -7.21 -11.74
N ASP A 204 -0.89 -6.96 -12.93
CA ASP A 204 -0.20 -7.08 -14.21
C ASP A 204 -0.25 -5.77 -15.02
N ALA A 205 -0.55 -4.65 -14.37
CA ALA A 205 -0.75 -3.36 -15.01
C ALA A 205 0.54 -2.79 -15.62
N VAL A 206 0.35 -1.90 -16.59
CA VAL A 206 1.39 -1.01 -17.10
C VAL A 206 1.22 0.37 -16.48
N ILE A 207 2.25 0.84 -15.76
CA ILE A 207 2.27 2.15 -15.08
C ILE A 207 3.62 2.82 -15.36
N GLY A 208 3.61 4.02 -15.94
CA GLY A 208 4.84 4.73 -16.31
C GLY A 208 5.74 3.97 -17.27
N GLY A 209 5.16 3.05 -18.06
CA GLY A 209 5.88 2.11 -18.92
C GLY A 209 6.46 0.86 -18.23
N GLN A 210 6.40 0.76 -16.89
CA GLN A 210 6.77 -0.46 -16.17
C GLN A 210 5.65 -1.49 -16.29
N HIS A 211 6.00 -2.74 -16.58
CA HIS A 211 5.06 -3.85 -16.66
C HIS A 211 4.94 -4.59 -15.31
N THR A 212 3.81 -5.29 -15.15
CA THR A 212 3.52 -6.15 -14.00
C THR A 212 3.42 -5.39 -12.67
N CYS A 213 2.77 -4.22 -12.73
CA CYS A 213 2.55 -3.37 -11.57
C CYS A 213 1.24 -3.71 -10.85
N ASP A 214 1.25 -3.56 -9.52
CA ASP A 214 0.05 -3.57 -8.72
C ASP A 214 -0.66 -2.20 -8.82
N ALA A 215 -1.84 -2.19 -9.41
CA ALA A 215 -2.61 -0.98 -9.68
C ALA A 215 -3.76 -0.81 -8.69
N ASN A 216 -3.88 0.40 -8.17
CA ASN A 216 -4.79 0.73 -7.08
C ASN A 216 -5.68 1.91 -7.42
N VAL A 217 -6.89 1.92 -6.86
CA VAL A 217 -7.84 3.02 -7.00
C VAL A 217 -8.45 3.38 -5.66
N PHE A 218 -8.61 4.69 -5.44
CA PHE A 218 -9.37 5.27 -4.34
C PHE A 218 -10.54 6.08 -4.90
N PRO A 219 -11.80 5.76 -4.55
CA PRO A 219 -12.98 6.38 -5.12
C PRO A 219 -13.31 7.73 -4.46
N GLY A 220 -12.34 8.65 -4.45
CA GLY A 220 -12.49 9.99 -3.90
C GLY A 220 -11.53 11.01 -4.51
N THR A 221 -11.45 12.19 -3.92
CA THR A 221 -10.54 13.27 -4.31
C THR A 221 -9.19 13.14 -3.60
N LEU A 222 -8.22 14.00 -3.96
CA LEU A 222 -6.98 14.11 -3.20
C LEU A 222 -7.25 14.55 -1.75
N ASP A 223 -8.25 15.39 -1.51
CA ASP A 223 -8.60 15.85 -0.18
C ASP A 223 -9.22 14.73 0.65
N ASP A 224 -10.09 13.91 0.07
CA ASP A 224 -10.65 12.73 0.74
C ASP A 224 -9.56 11.72 1.12
N PHE A 225 -8.51 11.59 0.30
CA PHE A 225 -7.37 10.72 0.61
C PHE A 225 -6.53 11.31 1.76
N ALA A 226 -6.25 12.61 1.72
CA ALA A 226 -5.54 13.30 2.81
C ALA A 226 -6.30 13.16 4.15
N ASP A 227 -7.62 13.32 4.11
CA ASP A 227 -8.49 13.14 5.28
C ASP A 227 -8.47 11.71 5.80
N MET A 228 -8.43 10.70 4.91
CA MET A 228 -8.37 9.29 5.28
C MET A 228 -7.08 8.95 6.02
N ILE A 229 -5.95 9.56 5.64
CA ILE A 229 -4.63 9.26 6.23
C ILE A 229 -4.24 10.20 7.38
N THR A 230 -5.16 11.06 7.81
CA THR A 230 -4.94 11.94 8.96
C THR A 230 -5.43 11.25 10.24
N LEU A 231 -4.59 11.20 11.28
CA LEU A 231 -5.04 10.79 12.61
C LEU A 231 -6.01 11.83 13.17
N ARG A 232 -7.24 11.42 13.45
CA ARG A 232 -8.20 12.24 14.21
C ARG A 232 -8.06 11.84 15.68
N GLY A 233 -7.72 12.80 16.54
CA GLY A 233 -7.59 12.63 17.98
C GLY A 233 -8.94 12.54 18.69
#